data_AF-A0A8J2I6Z3-F1
#
_entry.id   AF-A0A8J2I6Z3-F1
#
_cell.length_a   1.000
_cell.length_b   1.000
_cell.length_c   1.000
_cell.angle_alpha   90.00
_cell.angle_beta   90.00
_cell.angle_gamma   90.00
#
_symmetry.space_group_name_H-M   'P 1'
#
loop_
_entity.id
_entity.type
_entity.pdbx_description
1 polymer ?
#
loop_
_entity_poly.entity_id
_entity_poly.type
_entity_poly.pdbx_seq_one_letter_code
_entity_poly.pdbx_strand_id
1 'polypeptide(L)'
;MRHKKTHCTATVKGAMLELPVELQRNCIEFLSSDVTTLKAVRLINKLLNELASETLFHTVSFTNNKNSPPRFTQTANSSLRKHIRHVIITTSDDPDPRLPIYRIPTKILGAFKDAIA
;
A
#
# COMPACT_ATOMS: atom_id res chain seq x y z
N MET A 1 17.45 47.70 32.74
CA MET A 1 17.20 47.34 31.32
C MET A 1 16.78 45.87 31.27
N ARG A 2 15.50 45.59 30.96
CA ARG A 2 14.97 44.20 30.91
C ARG A 2 14.97 43.72 29.46
N HIS A 3 15.81 42.74 29.15
CA HIS A 3 15.79 42.06 27.84
C HIS A 3 14.53 41.20 27.74
N LYS A 4 13.57 41.64 26.92
CA LYS A 4 12.46 40.79 26.45
C LYS A 4 13.06 39.73 25.51
N LYS A 5 13.11 38.47 25.98
CA LYS A 5 13.31 37.32 25.11
C LYS A 5 12.06 37.16 24.23
N THR A 6 12.15 37.56 22.97
CA THR A 6 11.19 37.19 21.94
C THR A 6 11.35 35.70 21.68
N HIS A 7 10.39 34.91 22.15
CA HIS A 7 10.24 33.52 21.72
C HIS A 7 9.86 33.53 20.24
N CYS A 8 10.81 33.22 19.36
CA CYS A 8 10.52 32.85 17.99
C CYS A 8 9.89 31.46 18.01
N THR A 9 8.55 31.38 18.05
CA THR A 9 7.83 30.16 17.70
C THR A 9 7.92 29.98 16.19
N ALA A 10 8.97 29.31 15.73
CA ALA A 10 9.02 28.79 14.38
C ALA A 10 7.93 27.71 14.26
N THR A 11 6.77 28.10 13.76
CA THR A 11 5.75 27.14 13.32
C THR A 11 6.35 26.42 12.11
N VAL A 12 6.80 25.18 12.30
CA VAL A 12 7.13 24.29 11.18
C VAL A 12 5.80 24.00 10.46
N LYS A 13 5.40 24.92 9.58
CA LYS A 13 4.36 24.66 8.59
C LYS A 13 4.92 23.55 7.71
N GLY A 14 4.38 22.35 7.85
CA GLY A 14 4.87 21.18 7.15
C GLY A 14 4.76 21.41 5.65
N ALA A 15 5.87 21.72 4.98
CA ALA A 15 5.94 22.10 3.57
C ALA A 15 5.22 21.11 2.64
N MET A 16 5.15 19.84 3.04
CA MET A 16 4.43 18.80 2.30
C MET A 16 2.91 19.01 2.26
N LEU A 17 2.31 19.61 3.29
CA LEU A 17 0.85 19.82 3.36
C LEU A 17 0.38 21.03 2.55
N GLU A 18 1.31 21.90 2.18
CA GLU A 18 1.04 23.08 1.35
C GLU A 18 1.18 22.78 -0.14
N LEU A 19 1.72 21.61 -0.51
CA LEU A 19 1.81 21.17 -1.90
C LEU A 19 0.42 20.82 -2.46
N PRO A 20 0.19 21.03 -3.77
CA PRO A 20 -0.92 20.41 -4.49
C PRO A 20 -1.03 18.90 -4.22
N VAL A 21 -2.25 18.38 -4.12
CA VAL A 21 -2.52 16.98 -3.76
C VAL A 21 -1.84 16.01 -4.73
N GLU A 22 -1.76 16.36 -6.01
CA GLU A 22 -1.08 15.58 -7.04
C GLU A 22 0.43 15.47 -6.77
N LEU A 23 1.07 16.55 -6.31
CA LEU A 23 2.49 16.50 -5.94
C LEU A 23 2.71 15.70 -4.66
N GLN A 24 1.80 15.81 -3.68
CA GLN A 24 1.84 14.96 -2.49
C GLN A 24 1.71 13.48 -2.84
N ARG A 25 0.80 13.15 -3.76
CA ARG A 25 0.59 11.78 -4.27
C ARG A 25 1.85 11.25 -4.94
N ASN A 26 2.48 12.01 -5.82
CA ASN A 26 3.73 11.61 -6.49
C ASN A 26 4.87 11.36 -5.48
N CYS A 27 4.99 12.20 -4.45
CA CYS A 27 5.98 11.99 -3.38
C CYS A 27 5.73 10.70 -2.61
N ILE A 28 4.47 10.37 -2.34
CA ILE A 28 4.09 9.13 -1.63
C ILE A 28 4.32 7.90 -2.51
N GLU A 29 4.03 7.98 -3.81
CA GLU A 29 4.30 6.89 -4.77
C GLU A 29 5.80 6.56 -4.87
N PHE A 30 6.67 7.56 -4.73
CA PHE A 30 8.11 7.35 -4.67
C PHE A 30 8.55 6.49 -3.46
N LEU A 31 7.72 6.42 -2.42
CA LEU A 31 7.92 5.60 -1.23
C LEU A 31 7.27 4.21 -1.35
N SER A 32 6.74 3.82 -2.51
CA SER A 32 6.01 2.55 -2.71
C SER A 32 6.77 1.30 -2.23
N SER A 33 8.10 1.29 -2.31
CA SER A 33 8.94 0.20 -1.80
C SER A 33 9.22 0.27 -0.30
N ASP A 34 9.05 1.43 0.34
CA ASP A 34 9.28 1.63 1.78
C ASP A 34 7.96 1.61 2.56
N VAL A 35 7.51 0.38 2.84
CA VAL A 35 6.28 0.12 3.61
C VAL A 35 6.33 0.72 5.02
N THR A 36 7.51 0.81 5.63
CA THR A 36 7.65 1.32 7.01
C THR A 36 7.37 2.81 7.04
N THR A 37 7.99 3.56 6.12
CA THR A 37 7.77 4.99 6.01
C THR A 37 6.33 5.29 5.59
N LEU A 38 5.75 4.54 4.64
CA LEU A 38 4.34 4.70 4.26
C LEU A 38 3.38 4.49 5.44
N LYS A 39 3.65 3.51 6.32
CA LYS A 39 2.87 3.32 7.56
C LYS A 39 2.96 4.52 8.50
N ALA A 40 4.14 5.14 8.62
CA ALA A 40 4.30 6.34 9.43
C ALA A 40 3.56 7.54 8.82
N VAL A 41 3.63 7.73 7.49
CA VAL A 41 2.92 8.80 6.76
C VAL A 41 1.42 8.76 7.00
N ARG A 42 0.82 7.56 7.13
CA ARG A 42 -0.61 7.41 7.43
C ARG A 42 -1.06 8.00 8.76
N LEU A 43 -0.13 8.23 9.68
CA LEU A 43 -0.43 8.75 11.02
C LEU A 43 -0.40 10.28 11.09
N ILE A 44 0.10 10.95 10.03
CA ILE A 44 0.31 12.41 10.04
C ILE A 44 -1.02 13.16 9.97
N ASN A 45 -1.87 12.86 8.98
CA ASN A 45 -3.21 13.43 8.85
C ASN A 45 -4.11 12.56 7.96
N LYS A 46 -5.39 12.95 7.85
CA LYS A 46 -6.40 12.21 7.07
C LYS A 46 -6.08 12.12 5.57
N LEU A 47 -5.62 13.19 4.94
CA LEU A 47 -5.29 13.21 3.51
C LEU A 47 -4.13 12.26 3.21
N LEU A 48 -3.04 12.37 3.96
CA LEU A 48 -1.88 11.50 3.83
C LEU A 48 -2.20 10.05 4.20
N ASN A 49 -3.14 9.82 5.12
CA ASN A 49 -3.66 8.50 5.39
C ASN A 49 -4.33 7.89 4.16
N GLU A 50 -5.20 8.64 3.49
CA GLU A 50 -5.88 8.17 2.28
C GLU A 50 -4.87 7.91 1.15
N LEU A 51 -3.97 8.86 0.86
CA LEU A 51 -2.97 8.72 -0.19
C LEU A 51 -1.99 7.56 0.08
N ALA A 52 -1.44 7.45 1.29
CA ALA A 52 -0.52 6.35 1.61
C ALA A 52 -1.23 4.99 1.71
N SER A 53 -2.51 4.96 2.09
CA SER A 53 -3.32 3.73 2.01
C SER A 53 -3.56 3.31 0.57
N GLU A 54 -3.81 4.26 -0.34
CA GLU A 54 -3.87 3.97 -1.78
C GLU A 54 -2.59 3.33 -2.27
N THR A 55 -1.42 3.91 -1.99
CA THR A 55 -0.14 3.35 -2.42
C THR A 55 0.14 1.97 -1.80
N LEU A 56 -0.11 1.78 -0.50
CA LEU A 56 0.16 0.51 0.20
C LEU A 56 -0.73 -0.64 -0.27
N PHE A 57 -2.00 -0.36 -0.55
CA PHE A 57 -2.99 -1.38 -0.88
C PHE A 57 -3.32 -1.44 -2.37
N HIS A 58 -2.68 -0.61 -3.21
CA HIS A 58 -2.84 -0.61 -4.66
C HIS A 58 -2.69 -2.01 -5.25
N THR A 59 -1.66 -2.72 -4.80
CA THR A 59 -1.36 -4.10 -5.18
C THR A 59 -1.31 -4.96 -3.93
N VAL A 60 -2.12 -6.01 -3.89
CA VAL A 60 -2.10 -7.01 -2.81
C VAL A 60 -1.66 -8.34 -3.38
N SER A 61 -0.63 -8.93 -2.77
CA SER A 61 -0.10 -10.23 -3.16
C SER A 61 -0.45 -11.30 -2.12
N PHE A 62 -0.99 -12.42 -2.59
CA PHE A 62 -1.31 -13.59 -1.80
C PHE A 62 -0.50 -14.78 -2.30
N THR A 63 0.30 -15.39 -1.44
CA THR A 63 1.02 -16.63 -1.78
C THR A 63 0.11 -17.84 -1.61
N ASN A 64 0.27 -18.91 -2.40
CA ASN A 64 -0.57 -20.09 -2.31
C ASN A 64 -0.28 -20.88 -1.03
N ASN A 65 -0.98 -20.53 0.03
CA ASN A 65 -0.96 -21.19 1.32
C ASN A 65 -2.38 -21.23 1.90
N LYS A 66 -2.61 -22.10 2.89
CA LYS A 66 -3.94 -22.32 3.49
C LYS A 66 -4.57 -21.07 4.11
N ASN A 67 -3.77 -20.05 4.45
CA ASN A 67 -4.23 -18.81 5.04
C ASN A 67 -4.57 -17.74 4.00
N SER A 68 -4.22 -17.94 2.73
CA SER A 68 -4.44 -16.95 1.68
C SER A 68 -5.88 -16.81 1.23
N PRO A 69 -6.68 -17.90 1.05
CA PRO A 69 -8.10 -17.77 0.79
C PRO A 69 -8.86 -16.97 1.86
N PRO A 70 -8.75 -17.26 3.18
CA PRO A 70 -9.46 -16.47 4.19
C PRO A 70 -8.95 -15.03 4.28
N ARG A 71 -7.65 -14.78 4.05
CA ARG A 71 -7.10 -13.41 4.00
C ARG A 71 -7.59 -12.63 2.78
N PHE A 72 -7.72 -13.29 1.63
CA PHE A 72 -8.30 -12.69 0.44
C PHE A 72 -9.75 -12.29 0.69
N THR A 73 -10.58 -13.19 1.24
CA THR A 73 -11.97 -12.88 1.59
C THR A 73 -12.07 -11.75 2.61
N GLN A 74 -11.23 -11.74 3.64
CA GLN A 74 -11.16 -10.65 4.61
C GLN A 74 -10.80 -9.32 3.95
N THR A 75 -9.81 -9.34 3.05
CA THR A 75 -9.34 -8.15 2.33
C THR A 75 -10.42 -7.63 1.36
N ALA A 76 -11.08 -8.52 0.64
CA ALA A 76 -12.16 -8.20 -0.29
C ALA A 76 -13.38 -7.58 0.43
N ASN A 77 -13.66 -8.00 1.67
CA ASN A 77 -14.75 -7.47 2.48
C ASN A 77 -14.33 -6.28 3.37
N SER A 78 -13.07 -5.85 3.31
CA SER A 78 -12.58 -4.74 4.13
C SER A 78 -12.86 -3.38 3.49
N SER A 79 -12.81 -2.33 4.31
CA SER A 79 -12.84 -0.94 3.83
C SER A 79 -11.65 -0.57 2.93
N LEU A 80 -10.60 -1.39 2.90
CA LEU A 80 -9.42 -1.22 2.06
C LEU A 80 -9.66 -1.66 0.63
N ARG A 81 -10.72 -2.45 0.35
CA ARG A 81 -11.09 -2.90 -1.00
C ARG A 81 -11.11 -1.75 -2.01
N LYS A 82 -11.57 -0.57 -1.60
CA LYS A 82 -11.66 0.62 -2.47
C LYS A 82 -10.30 1.10 -3.01
N HIS A 83 -9.21 0.72 -2.35
CA HIS A 83 -7.85 1.08 -2.73
C HIS A 83 -7.14 -0.01 -3.54
N ILE A 84 -7.68 -1.23 -3.56
CA ILE A 84 -7.09 -2.37 -4.27
C ILE A 84 -7.41 -2.26 -5.76
N ARG A 85 -6.36 -2.21 -6.58
CA ARG A 85 -6.46 -2.21 -8.04
C ARG A 85 -5.96 -3.51 -8.64
N HIS A 86 -4.92 -4.09 -8.05
CA HIS A 86 -4.32 -5.32 -8.52
C HIS A 86 -4.26 -6.36 -7.41
N VAL A 87 -4.67 -7.58 -7.74
CA VAL A 87 -4.51 -8.74 -6.86
C VAL A 87 -3.60 -9.72 -7.58
N ILE A 88 -2.50 -10.08 -6.93
CA ILE A 88 -1.58 -11.10 -7.40
C ILE A 88 -1.79 -12.34 -6.53
N ILE A 89 -2.10 -13.46 -7.16
CA ILE A 89 -2.21 -14.75 -6.48
C ILE A 89 -1.03 -15.58 -6.97
N THR A 90 -0.02 -15.74 -6.12
CA THR A 90 1.16 -16.51 -6.44
C THR A 90 0.91 -17.97 -6.17
N THR A 91 1.10 -18.84 -7.16
CA THR A 91 0.80 -20.27 -7.07
C THR A 91 2.08 -21.08 -6.92
N SER A 92 1.98 -22.33 -6.48
CA SER A 92 3.14 -23.25 -6.45
C SER A 92 3.63 -23.62 -7.85
N ASP A 93 2.79 -23.37 -8.86
CA ASP A 93 3.06 -23.62 -10.27
C ASP A 93 3.61 -22.37 -10.97
N ASP A 94 3.73 -21.24 -10.24
CA ASP A 94 4.32 -20.03 -10.81
C ASP A 94 5.81 -20.25 -11.03
N PRO A 95 6.34 -19.88 -12.21
CA PRO A 95 7.75 -20.00 -12.47
C PRO A 95 8.52 -19.16 -11.45
N ASP A 96 9.51 -19.79 -10.78
CA ASP A 96 10.41 -19.08 -9.88
C ASP A 96 11.05 -17.94 -10.68
N PRO A 97 10.89 -16.67 -10.28
CA PRO A 97 11.46 -15.52 -11.01
C PRO A 97 12.99 -15.56 -11.06
N ARG A 98 13.64 -16.43 -10.28
CA ARG A 98 15.10 -16.68 -10.31
C ARG A 98 15.52 -17.74 -11.34
N LEU A 99 14.57 -18.45 -11.94
CA LEU A 99 14.83 -19.49 -12.93
C LEU A 99 14.43 -18.98 -14.33
N PRO A 100 15.19 -19.31 -15.39
CA PRO A 100 14.82 -18.94 -16.75
C PRO A 100 13.46 -19.56 -17.09
N ILE A 101 12.54 -18.70 -17.57
CA ILE A 101 11.11 -18.97 -17.74
C ILE A 101 10.90 -20.18 -18.66
N TYR A 102 10.51 -21.32 -18.09
CA TYR A 102 10.00 -22.46 -18.85
C TYR A 102 8.60 -22.82 -18.35
N ARG A 103 7.60 -22.48 -19.18
CA ARG A 103 6.20 -22.91 -19.19
C ARG A 103 5.31 -22.36 -18.07
N ILE A 104 4.30 -21.60 -18.47
CA ILE A 104 3.16 -21.19 -17.63
C ILE A 104 2.08 -22.27 -17.76
N PRO A 105 1.73 -23.03 -16.70
CA PRO A 105 0.58 -23.92 -16.74
C PRO A 105 -0.72 -23.12 -16.60
N THR A 106 -1.68 -23.33 -17.50
CA THR A 106 -2.99 -22.64 -17.55
C THR A 106 -4.04 -23.19 -16.57
N LYS A 107 -3.64 -23.84 -15.47
CA LYS A 107 -4.58 -24.33 -14.47
C LYS A 107 -4.99 -23.20 -13.52
N ILE A 108 -6.07 -22.51 -13.86
CA ILE A 108 -6.76 -21.61 -12.93
C ILE A 108 -7.10 -22.39 -11.65
N LEU A 109 -6.62 -21.90 -10.51
CA LEU A 109 -6.73 -22.55 -9.20
C LEU A 109 -8.20 -22.70 -8.79
N GLY A 110 -8.65 -23.95 -8.67
CA GLY A 110 -9.94 -24.29 -8.06
C GLY A 110 -10.12 -23.71 -6.64
N ALA A 111 -9.03 -23.42 -5.93
CA ALA A 111 -9.03 -22.87 -4.57
C ALA A 111 -9.56 -21.43 -4.44
N PHE A 112 -9.60 -20.64 -5.53
CA PHE A 112 -10.18 -19.29 -5.53
C PHE A 112 -11.54 -19.22 -6.25
N LYS A 113 -12.02 -20.34 -6.81
CA LYS A 113 -13.28 -20.40 -7.56
C LYS A 113 -14.47 -19.96 -6.70
N ASP A 114 -14.47 -20.33 -5.42
CA ASP A 114 -15.54 -19.99 -4.47
C ASP A 114 -15.40 -18.57 -3.90
N ALA A 115 -14.21 -17.95 -4.00
CA ALA A 115 -13.95 -16.61 -3.45
C ALA A 115 -14.22 -15.48 -4.47
N ILE A 116 -14.38 -15.81 -5.75
CA ILE A 116 -14.63 -14.89 -6.86
C ILE A 116 -16.13 -14.83 -7.24
N ALA A 117 -16.93 -15.78 -6.75
CA ALA A 117 -18.38 -15.91 -7.01
C ALA A 117 -19.22 -14.86 -6.26
#